data_AF-A0A946J0B6-F1
#
_entry.id   AF-A0A946J0B6-F1
#
_cell.length_a   1.000
_cell.length_b   1.000
_cell.length_c   1.000
_cell.angle_alpha   90.00
_cell.angle_beta   90.00
_cell.angle_gamma   90.00
#
_symmetry.space_group_name_H-M   'P 1'
#
loop_
_entity.id
_entity.type
_entity.pdbx_description
1 polymer ?
#
loop_
_entity_poly.entity_id
_entity_poly.type
_entity_poly.pdbx_seq_one_letter_code
_entity_poly.pdbx_strand_id
1 'polypeptide(L)'
;LIKHIHDNWILKGGKLIMGIDYYKENKPSHTWQEDCCITTMKMFAKKDWLTFFKAAGFKNTESWFYGKDGDWNGTLIVSGVK
;
A
#
# COMPACT_ATOMS: atom_id res chain seq x y z
N LEU A 1 -0.63 -6.46 -10.20
CA LEU A 1 -1.91 -6.48 -9.46
C LEU A 1 -2.67 -5.15 -9.56
N ILE A 2 -2.16 -4.01 -9.06
CA ILE A 2 -2.91 -2.73 -9.01
C ILE A 2 -3.52 -2.33 -10.38
N LYS A 3 -2.76 -2.42 -11.48
CA LYS A 3 -3.27 -2.20 -12.86
C LYS A 3 -4.45 -3.12 -13.20
N HIS A 4 -4.36 -4.40 -12.84
CA HIS A 4 -5.43 -5.37 -13.10
C HIS A 4 -6.69 -5.06 -12.29
N ILE A 5 -6.56 -4.66 -11.02
CA ILE A 5 -7.68 -4.21 -10.17
C ILE A 5 -8.33 -2.98 -10.81
N HIS A 6 -7.52 -1.99 -11.18
CA HIS A 6 -7.99 -0.79 -11.85
C HIS A 6 -8.78 -1.16 -13.10
N ASP A 7 -8.23 -1.94 -14.01
CA ASP A 7 -8.85 -2.17 -15.31
C ASP A 7 -10.09 -3.05 -15.23
N ASN A 8 -10.10 -4.06 -14.36
CA ASN A 8 -11.08 -5.15 -14.41
C ASN A 8 -12.07 -5.19 -13.24
N TRP A 9 -11.70 -4.68 -12.06
CA TRP A 9 -12.51 -4.89 -10.85
C TRP A 9 -13.27 -3.64 -10.43
N ILE A 10 -12.73 -2.45 -10.74
CA ILE A 10 -13.31 -1.18 -10.31
C ILE A 10 -14.03 -0.52 -11.48
N LEU A 11 -15.25 -0.06 -11.25
CA LEU A 11 -16.01 0.75 -12.21
C LEU A 11 -15.55 2.21 -12.16
N LYS A 12 -15.79 2.98 -13.24
CA LYS A 12 -15.47 4.41 -13.29
C LYS A 12 -16.15 5.14 -12.13
N GLY A 13 -15.40 5.99 -11.42
CA GLY A 13 -15.83 6.68 -10.20
C GLY A 13 -15.64 5.87 -8.91
N GLY A 14 -15.33 4.58 -9.01
CA GLY A 14 -15.01 3.73 -7.85
C GLY A 14 -13.63 4.03 -7.26
N LYS A 15 -13.42 3.67 -5.98
CA LYS A 15 -12.20 3.95 -5.23
C LYS A 15 -11.56 2.66 -4.71
N LEU A 16 -10.25 2.53 -4.90
CA LEU A 16 -9.44 1.51 -4.22
C LEU A 16 -8.81 2.15 -2.98
N ILE A 17 -8.90 1.48 -1.83
CA ILE A 17 -8.20 1.84 -0.60
C ILE A 17 -7.44 0.59 -0.12
N MET A 18 -6.12 0.69 0.03
CA MET A 18 -5.27 -0.39 0.53
C MET A 18 -4.62 0.02 1.85
N GLY A 19 -4.76 -0.83 2.87
CA GLY A 19 -3.98 -0.76 4.11
C GLY A 19 -2.79 -1.73 4.02
N ILE A 20 -1.58 -1.23 4.31
CA ILE A 20 -0.33 -1.97 4.17
C ILE A 20 0.50 -1.77 5.43
N ASP A 21 0.86 -2.88 6.07
CA ASP A 21 1.65 -2.89 7.30
C ASP A 21 3.13 -3.21 7.03
N TYR A 22 3.42 -3.97 5.97
CA TYR A 22 4.78 -4.30 5.55
C TYR A 22 5.32 -3.28 4.53
N TYR A 23 6.00 -2.25 5.01
CA TYR A 23 6.57 -1.18 4.18
C TYR A 23 7.85 -0.57 4.79
N LYS A 24 8.66 0.09 3.95
CA LYS A 24 10.03 0.50 4.33
C LYS A 24 10.08 1.42 5.54
N GLU A 25 9.16 2.37 5.64
CA GLU A 25 9.13 3.35 6.73
C GLU A 25 8.59 2.75 8.05
N ASN A 26 8.14 1.49 8.07
CA ASN A 26 7.66 0.80 9.26
C ASN A 26 8.68 -0.21 9.79
N LYS A 27 9.66 0.25 10.56
CA LYS A 27 10.78 -0.60 11.03
C LYS A 27 10.33 -1.88 11.75
N PRO A 28 9.29 -1.87 12.61
CA PRO A 28 8.84 -3.10 13.28
C PRO A 28 8.38 -4.21 12.33
N SER A 29 8.04 -3.88 11.08
CA SER A 29 7.60 -4.90 10.11
C SER A 29 8.74 -5.59 9.38
N HIS A 30 10.00 -5.16 9.54
CA HIS A 30 11.09 -5.59 8.64
C HIS A 30 11.48 -7.06 8.81
N THR A 31 11.27 -7.63 10.00
CA THR A 31 11.55 -9.04 10.30
C THR A 31 10.41 -9.98 9.91
N TRP A 32 9.22 -9.45 9.57
CA TRP A 32 8.02 -10.27 9.41
C TRP A 32 8.13 -11.34 8.33
N GLN A 33 8.92 -11.09 7.29
CA GLN A 33 9.16 -12.10 6.25
C GLN A 33 9.80 -13.36 6.85
N GLU A 34 10.76 -13.20 7.75
CA GLU A 34 11.45 -14.27 8.45
C GLU A 34 10.57 -14.84 9.57
N ASP A 35 9.99 -13.97 10.42
CA ASP A 35 9.16 -14.35 11.56
C ASP A 35 7.92 -15.16 11.13
N CYS A 36 7.34 -14.85 9.97
CA CYS A 36 6.18 -15.54 9.42
C CYS A 36 6.54 -16.68 8.47
N CYS A 37 7.83 -16.98 8.26
CA CYS A 37 8.31 -17.99 7.30
C CYS A 37 7.75 -17.79 5.87
N ILE A 38 7.53 -16.55 5.43
CA ILE A 38 6.98 -16.25 4.10
C ILE A 38 8.12 -16.01 3.13
N THR A 39 8.24 -16.85 2.10
CA THR A 39 9.36 -16.76 1.14
C THR A 39 9.26 -15.58 0.18
N THR A 40 8.05 -15.05 -0.05
CA THR A 40 7.81 -13.93 -0.98
C THR A 40 7.00 -12.83 -0.33
N MET A 41 7.68 -11.79 0.15
CA MET A 41 7.09 -10.50 0.49
C MET A 41 7.91 -9.40 -0.21
N LYS A 42 7.25 -8.36 -0.72
CA LYS A 42 7.95 -7.23 -1.33
C LYS A 42 7.75 -5.98 -0.49
N MET A 43 8.85 -5.44 0.01
CA MET A 43 8.85 -4.23 0.80
C MET A 43 9.09 -3.01 -0.09
N PHE A 44 8.09 -2.13 -0.15
CA PHE A 44 8.14 -0.88 -0.90
C PHE A 44 7.99 0.31 0.04
N ALA A 45 8.49 1.48 -0.36
CA ALA A 45 8.24 2.71 0.37
C ALA A 45 6.85 3.26 0.06
N LYS A 46 6.33 4.14 0.91
CA LYS A 46 5.09 4.91 0.66
C LYS A 46 5.08 5.54 -0.75
N LYS A 47 6.19 6.14 -1.16
CA LYS A 47 6.33 6.80 -2.47
C LYS A 47 6.17 5.83 -3.65
N ASP A 48 6.62 4.60 -3.49
CA ASP A 48 6.57 3.59 -4.54
C ASP A 48 5.13 3.12 -4.72
N TRP A 49 4.40 2.90 -3.61
CA TRP A 49 2.97 2.58 -3.64
C TRP A 49 2.13 3.66 -4.32
N LEU A 50 2.36 4.95 -3.99
CA LEU A 50 1.73 6.07 -4.70
C LEU A 50 2.03 6.05 -6.19
N THR A 51 3.28 5.74 -6.56
CA THR A 51 3.71 5.65 -7.97
C THR A 51 2.98 4.51 -8.68
N PHE A 52 2.79 3.36 -8.03
CA PHE A 52 2.05 2.24 -8.60
C PHE A 52 0.57 2.57 -8.86
N PHE A 53 -0.09 3.30 -7.95
CA PHE A 53 -1.46 3.77 -8.14
C PHE A 53 -1.56 4.72 -9.35
N LYS A 54 -0.68 5.73 -9.42
CA LYS A 54 -0.64 6.67 -10.54
C LYS A 54 -0.37 5.97 -11.87
N ALA A 55 0.60 5.06 -11.90
CA ALA A 55 0.95 4.28 -13.09
C ALA A 55 -0.18 3.33 -13.54
N ALA A 56 -1.01 2.86 -12.61
CA ALA A 56 -2.16 2.02 -12.93
C ALA A 56 -3.32 2.79 -13.58
N GLY A 57 -3.39 4.12 -13.40
CA GLY A 57 -4.42 4.98 -13.96
C GLY A 57 -5.28 5.71 -12.93
N PHE A 58 -5.15 5.37 -11.64
CA PHE A 58 -5.92 6.00 -10.57
C PHE A 58 -5.63 7.51 -10.48
N LYS A 59 -6.69 8.27 -10.21
CA LYS A 59 -6.71 9.72 -9.98
C LYS A 59 -6.97 10.01 -8.50
N ASN A 60 -6.76 11.26 -8.10
CA ASN A 60 -6.93 11.72 -6.71
C ASN A 60 -6.23 10.79 -5.71
N THR A 61 -4.97 10.45 -6.04
CA THR A 61 -4.19 9.47 -5.27
C THR A 61 -3.65 10.11 -4.00
N GLU A 62 -3.93 9.49 -2.86
CA GLU A 62 -3.51 9.99 -1.55
C GLU A 62 -2.88 8.87 -0.74
N SER A 63 -2.01 9.23 0.21
CA SER A 63 -1.51 8.26 1.19
C SER A 63 -1.12 8.91 2.50
N TRP A 64 -1.45 8.22 3.59
CA TRP A 64 -1.20 8.65 4.96
C TRP A 64 -0.93 7.44 5.85
N PHE A 65 -0.43 7.69 7.05
CA PHE A 65 -0.26 6.67 8.07
C PHE A 65 -1.37 6.81 9.10
N TYR A 66 -1.94 5.70 9.57
CA TYR A 66 -3.00 5.71 10.59
C TYR A 66 -2.67 4.74 11.72
N GLY A 67 -3.03 5.11 12.96
CA GLY A 67 -2.81 4.26 14.13
C GLY A 67 -1.35 4.11 14.55
N LYS A 68 -0.56 5.19 14.45
CA LYS A 68 0.82 5.21 14.93
C LYS A 68 0.87 4.99 16.45
N ASP A 69 1.76 4.13 16.93
CA ASP A 69 1.95 3.87 18.37
C ASP A 69 3.39 3.43 18.69
N GLY A 70 4.10 4.20 19.50
CA GLY A 70 5.53 3.96 19.77
C GLY A 70 6.37 3.87 18.48
N ASP A 71 7.11 2.77 18.32
CA ASP A 71 7.94 2.47 17.14
C ASP A 71 7.13 2.04 15.91
N TRP A 72 5.86 1.68 16.10
CA TRP A 72 4.94 1.37 15.02
C TRP A 72 4.61 2.65 14.26
N ASN A 73 4.95 2.70 12.97
CA ASN A 73 4.74 3.89 12.15
C ASN A 73 3.28 4.06 11.67
N GLY A 74 2.38 3.14 12.07
CA GLY A 74 1.00 3.08 11.61
C GLY A 74 0.81 2.11 10.44
N THR A 75 -0.44 1.87 10.06
CA THR A 75 -0.76 1.25 8.78
C THR A 75 -0.64 2.32 7.69
N LEU A 76 0.13 2.02 6.62
CA LEU A 76 0.14 2.86 5.43
C LEU A 76 -1.17 2.66 4.68
N ILE A 77 -1.96 3.72 4.56
CA ILE A 77 -3.14 3.75 3.71
C ILE A 77 -2.80 4.43 2.38
N VAL A 78 -3.19 3.79 1.27
CA VAL A 78 -3.08 4.34 -0.09
C VAL A 78 -4.45 4.26 -0.76
N SER A 79 -4.91 5.39 -1.29
CA SER A 79 -6.23 5.53 -1.90
C SER A 79 -6.13 6.12 -3.31
N GLY A 80 -7.02 5.71 -4.22
CA GLY A 80 -7.16 6.32 -5.54
C GLY A 80 -8.50 6.00 -6.20
N VAL A 81 -8.99 6.93 -7.01
CA VAL A 81 -10.27 6.84 -7.75
C VAL A 81 -10.02 6.46 -9.21
N LYS A 82 -10.82 5.57 -9.78
CA LYS A 82 -10.77 5.23 -11.22
C LYS A 82 -11.52 6.26 -12.06
#